data_AF-A0A359EBD9-F1
#
_entry.id   AF-A0A359EBD9-F1
#
_cell.length_a   1.000
_cell.length_b   1.000
_cell.length_c   1.000
_cell.angle_alpha   90.00
_cell.angle_beta   90.00
_cell.angle_gamma   90.00
#
_symmetry.space_group_name_H-M   'P 1'
#
loop_
_entity.id
_entity.type
_entity.pdbx_description
1 polymer ?
#
loop_
_entity_poly.entity_id
_entity_poly.type
_entity_poly.pdbx_seq_one_letter_code
_entity_poly.pdbx_strand_id
1 'polypeptide(L)'
;DPTLDAVIPSTEHGLEPLHAVYRKNTCLPAVKAAIEADQWKLISWHGEVNVRVLTPEELAPLDPEGITFSNVNTPEEFESANRRINPSPNR
;
A
#
# COMPACT_ATOMS: atom_id res chain seq x y z
N ASP A 1 13.17 13.45 -1.15
CA ASP A 1 12.94 14.41 -2.24
C ASP A 1 11.79 15.32 -1.85
N PRO A 2 12.01 16.66 -1.74
CA PRO A 2 10.96 17.60 -1.37
C PRO A 2 9.87 17.77 -2.43
N THR A 3 10.09 17.31 -3.67
CA THR A 3 9.13 17.44 -4.77
C THR A 3 8.05 16.36 -4.76
N LEU A 4 8.24 15.28 -4.00
CA LEU A 4 7.28 14.18 -3.93
C LEU A 4 6.12 14.48 -2.97
N ASP A 5 4.93 14.11 -3.42
CA ASP A 5 3.68 14.23 -2.70
C ASP A 5 3.23 12.90 -2.12
N ALA A 6 3.45 11.81 -2.85
CA ALA A 6 3.17 10.46 -2.38
C ALA A 6 4.29 9.48 -2.76
N VAL A 7 4.52 8.50 -1.90
CA VAL A 7 5.35 7.32 -2.22
C VAL A 7 4.51 6.08 -2.00
N ILE A 8 4.30 5.31 -3.06
CA ILE A 8 3.35 4.20 -3.10
C ILE A 8 4.09 2.91 -3.49
N PRO A 9 4.08 1.88 -2.64
CA PRO A 9 4.62 0.57 -3.01
C PRO A 9 3.84 -0.08 -4.16
N SER A 10 4.54 -0.89 -4.93
CA SER A 10 3.94 -1.76 -5.93
C SER A 10 4.43 -3.19 -5.74
N THR A 11 3.52 -4.13 -5.92
CA THR A 11 3.77 -5.57 -5.92
C THR A 11 3.46 -6.14 -7.30
N GLU A 12 3.65 -7.44 -7.48
CA GLU A 12 3.19 -8.14 -8.69
C GLU A 12 1.66 -8.03 -8.91
N HIS A 13 0.90 -7.68 -7.88
CA HIS A 13 -0.55 -7.51 -7.92
C HIS A 13 -1.00 -6.07 -8.20
N GLY A 14 -0.07 -5.12 -8.28
CA GLY A 14 -0.34 -3.71 -8.58
C GLY A 14 0.11 -2.75 -7.48
N LEU A 15 -0.51 -1.57 -7.44
CA LEU A 15 -0.20 -0.57 -6.42
C LEU A 15 -0.81 -0.95 -5.07
N GLU A 16 -0.09 -0.62 -4.00
CA GLU A 16 -0.53 -0.75 -2.61
C GLU A 16 -0.83 0.63 -1.99
N PRO A 17 -1.85 1.38 -2.46
CA PRO A 17 -2.14 2.74 -2.03
C PRO A 17 -2.56 2.85 -0.56
N LEU A 18 -2.97 1.75 0.07
CA LEU A 18 -3.29 1.71 1.50
C LEU A 18 -2.04 1.54 2.38
N HIS A 19 -0.90 1.15 1.81
CA HIS A 19 0.40 1.04 2.46
C HIS A 19 1.38 2.09 1.95
N ALA A 20 0.91 3.32 1.77
CA ALA A 20 1.67 4.43 1.19
C ALA A 20 1.85 5.60 2.14
N VAL A 21 2.82 6.45 1.82
CA VAL A 21 3.07 7.71 2.54
C VAL A 21 2.55 8.87 1.70
N TYR A 22 1.75 9.74 2.32
CA TYR A 22 1.12 10.88 1.67
C TYR A 22 1.44 12.20 2.37
N ARG A 23 1.81 13.21 1.59
CA ARG A 23 1.98 14.59 2.06
C ARG A 23 0.61 15.24 2.17
N LYS A 24 0.18 15.48 3.40
CA LYS A 24 -1.15 16.05 3.70
C LYS A 24 -1.47 17.31 2.88
N ASN A 25 -0.54 18.27 2.81
CA ASN A 25 -0.84 19.59 2.23
C ASN A 25 -1.14 19.54 0.72
N THR A 26 -0.61 18.56 -0.01
CA THR A 26 -0.79 18.43 -1.47
C THR A 26 -1.80 17.33 -1.80
N CYS A 27 -1.80 16.20 -1.09
CA CYS A 27 -2.72 15.10 -1.36
C CYS A 27 -4.16 15.37 -0.88
N LEU A 28 -4.35 16.05 0.27
CA LEU A 28 -5.69 16.24 0.84
C LEU A 28 -6.64 17.02 -0.10
N PRO A 29 -6.22 18.13 -0.75
CA PRO A 29 -7.06 18.81 -1.73
C PRO A 29 -7.41 17.92 -2.93
N ALA A 30 -6.46 17.16 -3.46
CA ALA A 30 -6.68 16.27 -4.61
C ALA A 30 -7.69 15.15 -4.31
N VAL A 31 -7.58 14.53 -3.13
CA VAL A 31 -8.54 13.51 -2.66
C VAL A 31 -9.95 14.10 -2.54
N LYS A 32 -10.08 15.30 -1.97
CA LYS A 32 -11.39 15.97 -1.82
C LYS A 32 -12.02 16.27 -3.18
N ALA A 33 -11.25 16.81 -4.13
CA ALA A 33 -11.73 17.10 -5.47
C ALA A 33 -12.24 15.83 -6.19
N ALA A 34 -11.53 14.70 -6.04
CA ALA A 34 -11.99 13.43 -6.60
C ALA A 34 -13.29 12.92 -5.96
N ILE A 35 -13.46 13.06 -4.65
CA ILE A 35 -14.71 12.72 -3.96
C ILE A 35 -15.86 13.59 -4.48
N GLU A 36 -15.64 14.91 -4.61
CA GLU A 36 -16.63 15.86 -5.13
C GLU A 36 -17.00 15.59 -6.60
N ALA A 37 -16.10 14.98 -7.37
CA ALA A 37 -16.30 14.59 -8.76
C ALA A 37 -16.81 13.14 -8.93
N ASP A 38 -17.29 12.49 -7.86
CA ASP A 38 -17.77 11.10 -7.85
C ASP A 38 -16.73 10.05 -8.31
N GLN A 39 -15.44 10.35 -8.14
CA GLN A 39 -14.34 9.45 -8.50
C GLN A 39 -13.92 8.58 -7.32
N TRP A 40 -14.64 7.47 -7.10
CA TRP A 40 -14.48 6.61 -5.93
C TRP A 40 -13.27 5.66 -5.95
N LYS A 41 -12.60 5.50 -7.08
CA LYS A 41 -11.40 4.65 -7.15
C LYS A 41 -10.26 5.33 -6.39
N LEU A 42 -9.67 4.66 -5.40
CA LEU A 42 -8.64 5.24 -4.52
C LEU A 42 -7.47 5.90 -5.27
N ILE A 43 -7.14 5.44 -6.47
CA ILE A 43 -6.03 5.95 -7.28
C ILE A 43 -6.45 7.00 -8.33
N SER A 44 -7.72 7.41 -8.38
CA SER A 44 -8.27 8.31 -9.42
C SER A 44 -7.58 9.68 -9.47
N TRP A 45 -7.14 10.18 -8.32
CA TRP A 45 -6.52 11.50 -8.14
C TRP A 45 -5.00 11.48 -8.20
N HIS A 46 -4.35 10.32 -8.36
CA HIS A 46 -2.89 10.23 -8.38
C HIS A 46 -2.25 11.06 -9.51
N GLY A 47 -2.97 11.33 -10.60
CA GLY A 47 -2.50 12.19 -11.68
C GLY A 47 -2.37 13.67 -11.31
N GLU A 48 -3.00 14.09 -10.20
CA GLU A 48 -3.03 15.48 -9.75
C GLU A 48 -1.86 15.83 -8.80
N VAL A 49 -1.01 14.84 -8.46
CA VAL A 49 0.11 15.01 -7.52
C VAL A 49 1.36 14.27 -8.00
N ASN A 50 2.52 14.62 -7.44
CA ASN A 50 3.77 13.94 -7.76
C ASN A 50 3.92 12.63 -6.98
N VAL A 51 3.53 11.53 -7.63
CA VAL A 51 3.64 10.17 -7.09
C VAL A 51 4.95 9.53 -7.51
N ARG A 52 5.69 8.97 -6.54
CA ARG A 52 6.74 8.00 -6.80
C ARG A 52 6.25 6.59 -6.47
N VAL A 53 6.36 5.70 -7.45
CA VAL A 53 6.12 4.27 -7.22
C VAL A 53 7.42 3.64 -6.71
N LEU A 54 7.33 2.88 -5.61
CA LEU A 54 8.41 2.04 -5.11
C LEU A 54 8.26 0.65 -5.74
N THR A 55 9.26 0.23 -6.49
CA THR A 55 9.21 -0.99 -7.32
C THR A 55 9.34 -2.26 -6.48
N PRO A 56 8.88 -3.42 -6.99
CA PRO A 56 9.10 -4.71 -6.33
C PRO A 56 10.59 -4.99 -6.06
N GLU A 57 11.49 -4.59 -6.96
CA GLU A 57 12.94 -4.78 -6.83
C GLU A 57 13.52 -3.96 -5.68
N GLU A 58 13.02 -2.74 -5.45
CA GLU A 58 13.41 -1.91 -4.31
C GLU A 58 12.84 -2.44 -2.98
N LEU A 59 11.70 -3.12 -3.03
CA LEU A 59 11.03 -3.69 -1.87
C LEU A 59 11.60 -5.06 -1.46
N ALA A 60 12.04 -5.88 -2.41
CA ALA A 60 12.56 -7.22 -2.18
C ALA A 60 13.62 -7.33 -1.06
N PRO A 61 14.63 -6.43 -0.95
CA PRO A 61 15.59 -6.51 0.15
C PRO A 61 15.02 -6.07 1.52
N LEU A 62 13.87 -5.38 1.54
CA LEU A 62 13.21 -4.86 2.74
C LEU A 62 12.09 -5.77 3.26
N ASP A 63 11.57 -6.66 2.42
CA ASP A 63 10.56 -7.67 2.77
C ASP A 63 11.03 -9.09 2.39
N PRO A 64 12.04 -9.65 3.06
CA PRO A 64 12.62 -10.94 2.70
C PRO A 64 11.63 -12.12 2.77
N GLU A 65 10.58 -11.96 3.59
CA GLU A 65 9.54 -12.97 3.78
C GLU A 65 8.33 -12.78 2.86
N GLY A 66 8.25 -11.64 2.15
CA GLY A 66 7.14 -11.34 1.24
C GLY A 66 5.79 -11.15 1.94
N ILE A 67 5.79 -10.78 3.22
CA ILE A 67 4.57 -10.73 4.05
C ILE A 67 4.08 -9.30 4.30
N THR A 68 4.87 -8.28 3.97
CA THR A 68 4.58 -6.89 4.33
C THR A 68 3.24 -6.40 3.78
N PHE A 69 2.86 -6.85 2.58
CA PHE A 69 1.62 -6.47 1.91
C PHE A 69 0.53 -7.55 1.97
N SER A 70 0.69 -8.58 2.82
CA SER A 70 -0.31 -9.64 2.99
C SER A 70 -1.56 -9.09 3.69
N ASN A 71 -2.67 -8.97 2.94
CA ASN A 71 -3.97 -8.65 3.51
C ASN A 71 -4.63 -9.88 4.14
N VAL A 72 -5.45 -9.65 5.16
CA VAL A 72 -6.26 -10.67 5.83
C VAL A 72 -7.73 -10.30 5.67
N ASN A 73 -8.35 -10.83 4.63
CA ASN A 73 -9.75 -10.59 4.28
C ASN A 73 -10.63 -11.81 4.59
N THR A 74 -10.07 -13.02 4.62
CA THR A 74 -10.81 -14.26 4.88
C THR A 74 -10.41 -14.94 6.20
N PRO A 75 -11.29 -15.79 6.78
CA PRO A 75 -10.93 -16.62 7.94
C PRO A 75 -9.70 -17.52 7.70
N GLU A 76 -9.55 -18.08 6.51
CA GLU A 76 -8.43 -18.96 6.16
C GLU A 76 -7.09 -18.19 6.11
N GLU A 77 -7.12 -16.96 5.60
CA GLU A 77 -5.98 -16.04 5.63
C GLU A 77 -5.62 -15.67 7.08
N PHE A 78 -6.63 -15.45 7.92
CA PHE A 78 -6.43 -15.16 9.35
C PHE A 78 -5.76 -16.33 10.07
N GLU A 79 -6.24 -17.56 9.88
CA GLU A 79 -5.61 -18.74 10.47
C GLU A 79 -4.16 -18.92 10.00
N SER A 80 -3.91 -18.66 8.72
CA SER A 80 -2.57 -18.74 8.13
C SER A 80 -1.64 -17.69 8.72
N ALA A 81 -2.09 -16.45 8.88
CA ALA A 81 -1.36 -15.39 9.58
C ALA A 81 -1.08 -15.76 11.04
N ASN A 82 -2.09 -16.31 11.74
CA ASN A 82 -1.95 -16.73 13.13
C ASN A 82 -0.91 -17.85 13.31
N ARG A 83 -0.88 -18.85 12.41
CA ARG A 83 0.15 -19.91 12.42
C ARG A 83 1.57 -19.38 12.22
N ARG A 84 1.74 -18.28 11.46
CA ARG A 84 3.06 -17.65 11.22
C ARG A 84 3.59 -16.94 12.47
N ILE A 85 2.74 -16.19 13.19
CA ILE A 85 3.14 -15.46 14.40
C ILE A 85 3.19 -16.33 15.66
N ASN A 86 2.38 -17.39 15.71
CA ASN A 86 2.33 -18.36 16.79
C ASN A 86 2.71 -19.75 16.24
N PRO A 87 3.98 -19.97 15.84
CA PRO A 87 4.41 -21.28 15.41
C PRO A 87 4.18 -22.26 16.56
N SER A 88 3.57 -23.42 16.27
CA SER A 88 3.31 -24.43 17.29
C SER A 88 4.62 -24.78 18.03
N PRO A 89 4.62 -24.87 19.37
CA PRO A 89 5.81 -25.22 20.11
C PRO A 89 6.18 -26.67 19.79
N ASN A 90 7.19 -26.84 18.94
CA ASN A 90 7.87 -28.08 18.57
C ASN A 90 7.00 -29.21 17.98
N ARG A 91 7.30 -29.60 16.73
CA ARG A 91 7.33 -31.02 16.36
C ARG A 91 8.72 -31.56 16.64
#